data_AF-A0A3R9QQF9-F1
#
_entry.id   AF-A0A3R9QQF9-F1
#
_cell.length_a   1.000
_cell.length_b   1.000
_cell.length_c   1.000
_cell.angle_alpha   90.00
_cell.angle_beta   90.00
_cell.angle_gamma   90.00
#
_symmetry.space_group_name_H-M   'P 1'
#
loop_
_entity.id
_entity.type
_entity.pdbx_description
1 polymer ?
#
loop_
_entity_poly.entity_id
_entity_poly.type
_entity_poly.pdbx_seq_one_letter_code
_entity_poly.pdbx_strand_id
1 'polypeptide(L)'
;MQTWPNPFIEQRADPYILHHEGQYYFIASVPQYDRLAIRRADSLEGLRGADEVVVWHKPETGPMSQLIWAPELHHIDGKWYIYFAATHTQALDALGMFQHRMFAIECADGDPLTGTWVEKGQIKTPFDTFALDATTFVHQGKRWYLWAQKAPDITGNSNLYLCEMENPWTLKGEPVMLSKPEYDWECRGFWVNEGPAVLVHGDKLFISYSASATDENYCMGLLWINLNADPQNPANWHKAPRPVFVTSYENRQYGPGHNSFTKTQDGEDVLVYHARNYTEIEGDPLYDPNRHTRLKLVRWDENGMPDFGIPPVDTL
;
A
#
# COMPACT_ATOMS: atom_id res chain seq x y z
N MET A 1 -17.58 -6.69 -20.09
CA MET A 1 -16.77 -6.66 -18.85
C MET A 1 -15.44 -6.08 -19.23
N GLN A 2 -15.03 -4.98 -18.60
CA GLN A 2 -13.72 -4.40 -18.85
C GLN A 2 -12.66 -5.33 -18.28
N THR A 3 -11.70 -5.74 -19.11
CA THR A 3 -10.59 -6.61 -18.72
C THR A 3 -9.30 -5.90 -19.10
N TRP A 4 -8.47 -5.59 -18.11
CA TRP A 4 -7.12 -5.09 -18.36
C TRP A 4 -6.17 -6.25 -18.60
N PRO A 5 -5.14 -6.05 -19.43
CA PRO A 5 -4.06 -7.02 -19.58
C PRO A 5 -3.32 -7.18 -18.26
N ASN A 6 -2.98 -8.44 -17.95
CA ASN A 6 -2.21 -8.81 -16.78
C ASN A 6 -0.94 -9.57 -17.23
N PRO A 7 0.27 -9.20 -16.76
CA PRO A 7 0.56 -8.05 -15.90
C PRO A 7 0.24 -6.71 -16.58
N PHE A 8 -0.19 -5.74 -15.78
CA PHE A 8 -0.60 -4.43 -16.25
C PHE A 8 0.59 -3.51 -16.48
N ILE A 9 1.45 -3.38 -15.45
CA ILE A 9 2.74 -2.68 -15.52
C ILE A 9 3.80 -3.61 -14.91
N GLU A 10 4.78 -4.00 -15.72
CA GLU A 10 5.86 -4.88 -15.29
C GLU A 10 6.83 -4.17 -14.33
N GLN A 11 7.46 -4.98 -13.47
CA GLN A 11 8.50 -4.57 -12.53
C GLN A 11 8.14 -3.32 -11.70
N ARG A 12 6.92 -3.30 -11.19
CA ARG A 12 6.43 -2.28 -10.26
C ARG A 12 5.69 -2.99 -9.14
N ALA A 13 6.28 -2.92 -7.95
CA ALA A 13 5.70 -3.42 -6.72
C ALA A 13 4.93 -2.31 -6.01
N ASP A 14 4.12 -2.68 -5.03
CA ASP A 14 3.37 -1.76 -4.15
C ASP A 14 2.59 -0.69 -4.95
N PRO A 15 1.75 -1.12 -5.91
CA PRO A 15 1.16 -0.20 -6.87
C PRO A 15 0.02 0.60 -6.26
N TYR A 16 0.06 1.91 -6.49
CA TYR A 16 -0.98 2.82 -6.07
C TYR A 16 -1.49 3.62 -7.28
N ILE A 17 -2.82 3.63 -7.47
CA ILE A 17 -3.49 4.41 -8.52
C ILE A 17 -4.52 5.36 -7.92
N LEU A 18 -4.28 6.66 -8.04
CA LEU A 18 -5.25 7.71 -7.72
C LEU A 18 -6.03 8.10 -8.97
N HIS A 19 -7.36 8.13 -8.87
CA HIS A 19 -8.22 8.81 -9.83
C HIS A 19 -8.56 10.20 -9.30
N HIS A 20 -8.14 11.26 -10.00
CA HIS A 20 -8.35 12.64 -9.60
C HIS A 20 -8.65 13.51 -10.83
N GLU A 21 -9.75 14.28 -10.76
CA GLU A 21 -10.17 15.22 -11.81
C GLU A 21 -10.19 14.62 -13.24
N GLY A 22 -10.62 13.37 -13.37
CA GLY A 22 -10.73 12.67 -14.65
C GLY A 22 -9.41 12.08 -15.18
N GLN A 23 -8.34 12.16 -14.40
CA GLN A 23 -7.04 11.56 -14.73
C GLN A 23 -6.64 10.49 -13.70
N TYR A 24 -5.88 9.51 -14.16
CA TYR A 24 -5.27 8.49 -13.33
C TYR A 24 -3.79 8.82 -13.13
N TYR A 25 -3.34 8.70 -11.89
CA TYR A 25 -1.96 8.85 -11.49
C TYR A 25 -1.48 7.54 -10.88
N PHE A 26 -0.40 6.99 -11.42
CA PHE A 26 0.21 5.76 -10.95
C PHE A 26 1.58 6.06 -10.34
N ILE A 27 1.82 5.49 -9.16
CA ILE A 27 3.08 5.56 -8.44
C ILE A 27 3.30 4.20 -7.75
N ALA A 28 4.55 3.77 -7.63
CA ALA A 28 4.89 2.42 -7.19
C ALA A 28 6.35 2.34 -6.73
N SER A 29 6.70 1.27 -6.01
CA SER A 29 8.09 0.91 -5.75
C SER A 29 8.77 0.51 -7.07
N VAL A 30 9.86 1.21 -7.41
CA VAL A 30 10.74 0.84 -8.50
C VAL A 30 11.76 -0.21 -8.04
N PRO A 31 12.26 -1.11 -8.89
CA PRO A 31 13.16 -2.18 -8.45
C PRO A 31 14.47 -1.70 -7.82
N GLN A 32 14.93 -0.50 -8.19
CA GLN A 32 16.14 0.11 -7.63
C GLN A 32 15.92 0.72 -6.23
N TYR A 33 14.67 0.91 -5.83
CA TYR A 33 14.28 1.58 -4.58
C TYR A 33 15.00 2.92 -4.35
N ASP A 34 15.09 3.76 -5.40
CA ASP A 34 15.96 4.93 -5.41
C ASP A 34 15.29 6.28 -5.69
N ARG A 35 14.00 6.27 -6.02
CA ARG A 35 13.27 7.44 -6.48
C ARG A 35 11.76 7.28 -6.33
N LEU A 36 11.07 8.39 -6.46
CA LEU A 36 9.63 8.49 -6.59
C LEU A 36 9.30 8.92 -8.01
N ALA A 37 8.46 8.15 -8.71
CA ALA A 37 8.15 8.42 -10.10
C ALA A 37 6.67 8.19 -10.40
N ILE A 38 6.07 9.14 -11.12
CA ILE A 38 4.63 9.18 -11.41
C ILE A 38 4.41 8.98 -12.91
N ARG A 39 3.39 8.18 -13.24
CA ARG A 39 2.76 8.17 -14.57
C ARG A 39 1.39 8.81 -14.50
N ARG A 40 0.95 9.47 -15.57
CA ARG A 40 -0.40 10.04 -15.68
C ARG A 40 -1.04 9.67 -17.01
N ALA A 41 -2.33 9.33 -16.98
CA ALA A 41 -3.12 9.10 -18.19
C ALA A 41 -4.61 9.40 -17.96
N ASP A 42 -5.36 9.65 -19.03
CA ASP A 42 -6.80 9.92 -18.95
C ASP A 42 -7.64 8.64 -18.77
N SER A 43 -7.02 7.46 -18.84
CA SER A 43 -7.65 6.17 -18.60
C SER A 43 -6.66 5.22 -17.91
N LEU A 44 -7.19 4.20 -17.23
CA LEU A 44 -6.35 3.13 -16.67
C LEU A 44 -5.45 2.53 -17.76
N GLU A 45 -6.01 2.07 -18.89
CA GLU A 45 -5.20 1.46 -19.96
C GLU A 45 -4.07 2.37 -20.47
N GLY A 46 -4.31 3.68 -20.51
CA GLY A 46 -3.28 4.66 -20.90
C GLY A 46 -2.05 4.68 -19.98
N LEU A 47 -2.17 4.29 -18.70
CA LEU A 47 -1.04 4.25 -17.76
C LEU A 47 0.07 3.28 -18.20
N ARG A 48 -0.27 2.23 -18.97
CA ARG A 48 0.69 1.24 -19.44
C ARG A 48 1.73 1.84 -20.38
N GLY A 49 1.29 2.75 -21.24
CA GLY A 49 2.12 3.46 -22.22
C GLY A 49 2.53 4.87 -21.80
N ALA A 50 2.06 5.35 -20.65
CA ALA A 50 2.40 6.68 -20.15
C ALA A 50 3.87 6.76 -19.71
N ASP A 51 4.51 7.88 -20.04
CA ASP A 51 5.88 8.18 -19.61
C ASP A 51 5.95 8.28 -18.08
N GLU A 52 7.03 7.74 -17.53
CA GLU A 52 7.34 7.81 -16.10
C GLU A 52 8.18 9.05 -15.82
N VAL A 53 7.65 9.96 -15.00
CA VAL A 53 8.32 11.19 -14.60
C VAL A 53 8.86 11.03 -13.18
N VAL A 54 10.17 11.12 -13.03
CA VAL A 54 10.80 11.11 -11.71
C VAL A 54 10.64 12.47 -11.05
N VAL A 55 10.01 12.49 -9.88
CA VAL A 55 9.68 13.72 -9.16
C VAL A 55 10.53 13.96 -7.92
N TRP A 56 11.18 12.90 -7.42
CA TRP A 56 12.12 12.99 -6.30
C TRP A 56 13.12 11.82 -6.34
N HIS A 57 14.36 12.07 -5.94
CA HIS A 57 15.43 11.07 -5.83
C HIS A 57 15.93 11.00 -4.39
N LYS A 58 16.33 9.80 -3.96
CA LYS A 58 16.95 9.65 -2.65
C LYS A 58 18.24 10.49 -2.55
N PRO A 59 18.47 11.19 -1.43
CA PRO A 59 19.75 11.83 -1.18
C PRO A 59 20.87 10.78 -1.02
N GLU A 60 22.13 11.21 -1.16
CA GLU A 60 23.29 10.34 -0.97
C GLU A 60 23.44 9.86 0.49
N THR A 61 23.05 10.70 1.45
CA THR A 61 23.17 10.45 2.89
C THR A 61 21.95 10.94 3.65
N GLY A 62 21.81 10.56 4.92
CA GLY A 62 20.71 10.99 5.78
C GLY A 62 19.55 10.01 5.85
N PRO A 63 18.45 10.41 6.52
CA PRO A 63 17.36 9.51 6.93
C PRO A 63 16.58 8.88 5.77
N MET A 64 16.64 9.47 4.57
CA MET A 64 15.90 9.03 3.38
C MET A 64 16.82 8.50 2.27
N SER A 65 18.04 8.07 2.59
CA SER A 65 19.10 7.82 1.60
C SER A 65 19.15 6.41 1.02
N GLN A 66 18.29 5.49 1.49
CA GLN A 66 18.26 4.08 1.09
C GLN A 66 16.84 3.53 1.06
N LEU A 67 16.61 2.55 0.17
CA LEU A 67 15.42 1.69 0.13
C LEU A 67 14.10 2.48 0.15
N ILE A 68 13.84 3.25 -0.90
CA ILE A 68 12.60 4.03 -1.09
C ILE A 68 11.45 3.10 -1.46
N TRP A 69 10.48 2.95 -0.57
CA TRP A 69 9.42 1.95 -0.66
C TRP A 69 8.02 2.55 -0.62
N ALA A 70 7.11 1.85 -1.30
CA ALA A 70 5.66 1.95 -1.23
C ALA A 70 5.12 3.39 -1.23
N PRO A 71 5.41 4.16 -2.29
CA PRO A 71 4.89 5.50 -2.38
C PRO A 71 3.40 5.55 -2.73
N GLU A 72 2.62 6.38 -2.04
CA GLU A 72 1.23 6.69 -2.37
C GLU A 72 1.03 8.18 -2.64
N LEU A 73 0.38 8.52 -3.76
CA LEU A 73 0.06 9.90 -4.13
C LEU A 73 -1.35 10.28 -3.66
N HIS A 74 -1.47 11.37 -2.92
CA HIS A 74 -2.74 11.86 -2.40
C HIS A 74 -2.94 13.33 -2.76
N HIS A 75 -4.19 13.71 -3.04
CA HIS A 75 -4.57 15.11 -3.16
C HIS A 75 -5.38 15.53 -1.93
N ILE A 76 -4.83 16.45 -1.14
CA ILE A 76 -5.33 16.85 0.18
C ILE A 76 -5.36 18.38 0.26
N ASP A 77 -6.54 18.95 0.50
CA ASP A 77 -6.74 20.38 0.72
C ASP A 77 -6.10 21.28 -0.36
N GLY A 78 -6.19 20.85 -1.63
CA GLY A 78 -5.67 21.57 -2.79
C GLY A 78 -4.17 21.39 -3.06
N LYS A 79 -3.53 20.41 -2.42
CA LYS A 79 -2.11 20.08 -2.61
C LYS A 79 -1.89 18.59 -2.79
N TRP A 80 -0.77 18.25 -3.41
CA TRP A 80 -0.33 16.88 -3.60
C TRP A 80 0.62 16.45 -2.47
N TYR A 81 0.46 15.23 -1.99
CA TYR A 81 1.32 14.61 -0.99
C TYR A 81 1.75 13.23 -1.48
N ILE A 82 3.02 12.89 -1.32
CA ILE A 82 3.47 11.50 -1.45
C ILE A 82 3.89 11.02 -0.07
N TYR A 83 3.26 9.96 0.41
CA TYR A 83 3.72 9.18 1.56
C TYR A 83 4.60 8.06 1.07
N PHE A 84 5.74 7.84 1.71
CA PHE A 84 6.66 6.76 1.37
C PHE A 84 7.48 6.35 2.58
N ALA A 85 8.09 5.17 2.52
CA ALA A 85 9.04 4.72 3.51
C ALA A 85 10.47 4.82 2.98
N ALA A 86 11.41 5.18 3.84
CA ALA A 86 12.83 5.19 3.52
C ALA A 86 13.66 4.88 4.76
N THR A 87 14.93 4.55 4.55
CA THR A 87 15.88 4.37 5.65
C THR A 87 17.23 5.01 5.33
N HIS A 88 18.09 5.07 6.33
CA HIS A 88 19.44 5.63 6.23
C HIS A 88 20.50 4.58 5.88
N THR A 89 20.13 3.29 5.86
CA THR A 89 21.07 2.17 5.70
C THR A 89 20.38 0.94 5.14
N GLN A 90 21.11 0.10 4.40
CA GLN A 90 20.62 -1.23 4.01
C GLN A 90 20.89 -2.29 5.10
N ALA A 91 21.63 -1.93 6.15
CA ALA A 91 21.92 -2.84 7.25
C ALA A 91 20.66 -3.11 8.08
N LEU A 92 20.49 -4.37 8.46
CA LEU A 92 19.46 -4.78 9.40
C LEU A 92 19.85 -4.38 10.83
N ASP A 93 18.86 -4.14 11.68
CA ASP A 93 19.07 -3.86 13.10
C ASP A 93 19.42 -5.13 13.90
N ALA A 94 19.49 -5.01 15.23
CA ALA A 94 19.80 -6.13 16.12
C ALA A 94 18.73 -7.24 16.13
N LEU A 95 17.52 -6.95 15.64
CA LEU A 95 16.44 -7.92 15.47
C LEU A 95 16.42 -8.54 14.06
N GLY A 96 17.38 -8.19 13.21
CA GLY A 96 17.40 -8.61 11.81
C GLY A 96 16.33 -7.91 10.97
N MET A 97 15.90 -6.70 11.37
CA MET A 97 14.84 -5.95 10.67
C MET A 97 15.39 -4.76 9.91
N PHE A 98 14.71 -4.38 8.83
CA PHE A 98 14.95 -3.10 8.17
C PHE A 98 14.64 -1.92 9.11
N GLN A 99 15.23 -0.77 8.82
CA GLN A 99 15.21 0.40 9.71
C GLN A 99 14.40 1.56 9.12
N HIS A 100 13.37 1.26 8.35
CA HIS A 100 12.53 2.27 7.70
C HIS A 100 11.78 3.16 8.70
N ARG A 101 11.54 4.39 8.26
CA ARG A 101 10.56 5.33 8.81
C ARG A 101 9.69 5.85 7.67
N MET A 102 8.57 6.46 8.05
CA MET A 102 7.62 7.07 7.12
C MET A 102 7.94 8.54 6.90
N PHE A 103 7.82 8.99 5.66
CA PHE A 103 8.10 10.36 5.24
C PHE A 103 6.96 10.89 4.36
N ALA A 104 6.87 12.21 4.29
CA ALA A 104 6.00 12.90 3.34
C ALA A 104 6.77 13.96 2.55
N ILE A 105 6.44 14.09 1.27
CA ILE A 105 6.78 15.26 0.44
C ILE A 105 5.48 15.93 -0.05
N GLU A 106 5.50 17.25 -0.19
CA GLU A 106 4.36 18.08 -0.61
C GLU A 106 4.66 18.77 -1.94
N CYS A 107 3.71 18.81 -2.86
CA CYS A 107 3.72 19.68 -4.03
C CYS A 107 2.47 20.58 -4.01
N ALA A 108 2.68 21.90 -3.98
CA ALA A 108 1.61 22.89 -3.97
C ALA A 108 1.25 23.43 -5.36
N ASP A 109 2.00 23.03 -6.39
CA ASP A 109 1.71 23.37 -7.78
C ASP A 109 0.56 22.49 -8.31
N GLY A 110 -0.13 22.98 -9.34
CA GLY A 110 -1.30 22.29 -9.90
C GLY A 110 -0.98 20.93 -10.54
N ASP A 111 0.20 20.77 -11.15
CA ASP A 111 0.62 19.52 -11.79
C ASP A 111 1.73 18.82 -10.97
N PRO A 112 1.46 17.63 -10.40
CA PRO A 112 2.44 16.92 -9.57
C PRO A 112 3.63 16.35 -10.37
N LEU A 113 3.55 16.28 -11.71
CA LEU A 113 4.62 15.77 -12.57
C LEU A 113 5.68 16.86 -12.87
N THR A 114 5.29 18.13 -12.87
CA THR A 114 6.20 19.25 -13.18
C THR A 114 6.43 20.19 -11.99
N GLY A 115 5.66 20.02 -10.93
CA GLY A 115 5.69 20.87 -9.75
C GLY A 115 6.91 20.63 -8.86
N THR A 116 7.10 21.54 -7.92
CA THR A 116 8.20 21.47 -6.95
C THR A 116 7.77 20.70 -5.70
N TRP A 117 8.50 19.63 -5.40
CA TRP A 117 8.28 18.82 -4.20
C TRP A 117 9.14 19.30 -3.02
N VAL A 118 8.50 19.45 -1.87
CA VAL A 118 9.12 19.91 -0.61
C VAL A 118 9.01 18.81 0.45
N GLU A 119 10.14 18.42 1.01
CA GLU A 119 10.19 17.45 2.09
C GLU A 119 9.53 17.99 3.37
N LYS A 120 8.60 17.22 3.94
CA LYS A 120 7.98 17.50 5.24
C LYS A 120 8.67 16.78 6.40
N GLY A 121 9.61 15.90 6.07
CA GLY A 121 10.37 15.11 7.03
C GLY A 121 9.63 13.86 7.49
N GLN A 122 10.14 13.26 8.56
CA GLN A 122 9.59 12.03 9.12
C GLN A 122 8.25 12.27 9.80
N ILE A 123 7.27 11.41 9.52
CA ILE A 123 6.02 11.34 10.27
C ILE A 123 6.31 10.58 11.56
N LYS A 124 6.35 11.32 12.67
CA LYS A 124 6.75 10.78 13.98
C LYS A 124 5.59 10.02 14.63
N THR A 125 5.91 8.87 15.19
CA THR A 125 5.02 8.04 16.02
C THR A 125 5.61 7.93 17.43
N PRO A 126 4.84 7.43 18.43
CA PRO A 126 5.36 7.28 19.80
C PRO A 126 6.58 6.36 19.90
N PHE A 127 6.72 5.40 18.98
CA PHE A 127 7.86 4.48 18.91
C PHE A 127 8.77 4.84 17.75
N ASP A 128 10.06 4.97 18.00
CA ASP A 128 11.05 5.11 16.93
C ASP A 128 11.54 3.73 16.46
N THR A 129 10.67 3.03 15.72
CA THR A 129 10.88 1.66 15.24
C THR A 129 10.60 1.56 13.74
N PHE A 130 10.86 0.39 13.14
CA PHE A 130 10.50 0.08 11.75
C PHE A 130 9.05 0.46 11.46
N ALA A 131 8.83 1.39 10.52
CA ALA A 131 7.52 1.87 10.10
C ALA A 131 7.49 2.19 8.59
N LEU A 132 6.42 1.77 7.92
CA LEU A 132 6.26 1.83 6.47
C LEU A 132 4.79 1.80 6.05
N ASP A 133 4.56 1.80 4.73
CA ASP A 133 3.29 1.51 4.08
C ASP A 133 2.13 2.37 4.58
N ALA A 134 2.38 3.67 4.56
CA ALA A 134 1.40 4.63 5.01
C ALA A 134 0.38 4.95 3.92
N THR A 135 -0.90 4.85 4.30
CA THR A 135 -2.03 5.36 3.53
C THR A 135 -2.84 6.37 4.34
N THR A 136 -3.69 7.15 3.66
CA THR A 136 -4.60 8.10 4.31
C THR A 136 -5.98 8.07 3.68
N PHE A 137 -6.99 8.39 4.48
CA PHE A 137 -8.38 8.47 4.03
C PHE A 137 -9.17 9.47 4.89
N VAL A 138 -10.31 9.92 4.36
CA VAL A 138 -11.26 10.76 5.11
C VAL A 138 -12.43 9.90 5.55
N HIS A 139 -12.76 9.94 6.84
CA HIS A 139 -13.91 9.23 7.40
C HIS A 139 -14.45 10.00 8.61
N GLN A 140 -15.77 10.13 8.70
CA GLN A 140 -16.47 10.88 9.77
C GLN A 140 -15.94 12.32 9.95
N GLY A 141 -15.66 13.01 8.83
CA GLY A 141 -15.19 14.41 8.84
C GLY A 141 -13.75 14.60 9.32
N LYS A 142 -13.00 13.51 9.52
CA LYS A 142 -11.61 13.51 9.95
C LYS A 142 -10.72 12.85 8.92
N ARG A 143 -9.46 13.27 8.84
CA ARG A 143 -8.42 12.57 8.10
C ARG A 143 -7.71 11.59 9.01
N TRP A 144 -7.59 10.37 8.53
CA TRP A 144 -6.92 9.28 9.22
C TRP A 144 -5.64 8.90 8.51
N TYR A 145 -4.65 8.50 9.28
CA TYR A 145 -3.40 7.93 8.83
C TYR A 145 -3.33 6.48 9.30
N LEU A 146 -3.07 5.58 8.38
CA LEU A 146 -3.07 4.13 8.58
C LEU A 146 -1.74 3.58 8.05
N TRP A 147 -1.02 2.81 8.86
CA TRP A 147 0.33 2.37 8.50
C TRP A 147 0.72 1.06 9.17
N ALA A 148 1.86 0.51 8.73
CA ALA A 148 2.48 -0.67 9.32
C ALA A 148 3.67 -0.27 10.20
N GLN A 149 3.75 -0.79 11.44
CA GLN A 149 4.86 -0.49 12.34
C GLN A 149 5.18 -1.63 13.31
N LYS A 150 6.47 -1.76 13.67
CA LYS A 150 6.95 -2.64 14.73
C LYS A 150 6.61 -2.07 16.11
N ALA A 151 5.82 -2.77 16.91
CA ALA A 151 5.77 -2.54 18.35
C ALA A 151 6.94 -3.28 19.06
N PRO A 152 7.68 -2.62 19.98
CA PRO A 152 8.78 -3.25 20.71
C PRO A 152 8.37 -4.48 21.53
N ASP A 153 7.15 -4.48 22.06
CA ASP A 153 6.61 -5.47 23.00
C ASP A 153 5.71 -6.53 22.35
N ILE A 154 5.47 -6.43 21.04
CA ILE A 154 4.66 -7.39 20.27
C ILE A 154 5.56 -8.22 19.37
N THR A 155 5.43 -9.55 19.44
CA THR A 155 6.14 -10.49 18.55
C THR A 155 5.80 -10.23 17.08
N GLY A 156 6.79 -10.37 16.22
CA GLY A 156 6.66 -10.19 14.77
C GLY A 156 7.27 -8.89 14.25
N ASN A 157 7.09 -8.63 12.96
CA ASN A 157 7.77 -7.58 12.21
C ASN A 157 6.95 -6.28 12.21
N SER A 158 5.64 -6.35 11.97
CA SER A 158 4.80 -5.16 11.85
C SER A 158 3.33 -5.47 12.18
N ASN A 159 2.65 -4.46 12.72
CA ASN A 159 1.23 -4.42 13.02
C ASN A 159 0.60 -3.22 12.28
N LEU A 160 -0.73 -3.18 12.17
CA LEU A 160 -1.45 -2.04 11.59
C LEU A 160 -1.88 -1.06 12.68
N TYR A 161 -1.63 0.23 12.45
CA TYR A 161 -2.02 1.30 13.35
C TYR A 161 -2.82 2.38 12.65
N LEU A 162 -3.76 2.98 13.37
CA LEU A 162 -4.61 4.07 12.92
C LEU A 162 -4.46 5.27 13.85
N CYS A 163 -4.36 6.48 13.29
CA CYS A 163 -4.33 7.72 14.07
C CYS A 163 -4.99 8.87 13.28
N GLU A 164 -5.62 9.81 13.97
CA GLU A 164 -6.12 11.04 13.35
C GLU A 164 -4.93 11.90 12.91
N MET A 165 -5.09 12.70 11.85
CA MET A 165 -4.07 13.65 11.41
C MET A 165 -4.42 15.07 11.86
N GLU A 166 -3.42 15.80 12.39
CA GLU A 166 -3.53 17.25 12.65
C GLU A 166 -3.38 18.03 11.34
N ASN A 167 -2.45 17.58 10.51
CA ASN A 167 -2.20 18.04 9.15
C ASN A 167 -1.63 16.85 8.34
N PRO A 168 -1.47 16.96 7.02
CA PRO A 168 -1.08 15.83 6.18
C PRO A 168 0.28 15.18 6.49
N TRP A 169 1.08 15.68 7.43
CA TRP A 169 2.37 15.08 7.82
C TRP A 169 2.55 15.00 9.34
N THR A 170 1.49 15.21 10.14
CA THR A 170 1.57 15.20 11.61
C THR A 170 0.37 14.45 12.20
N LEU A 171 0.67 13.46 13.04
CA LEU A 171 -0.35 12.71 13.78
C LEU A 171 -0.95 13.53 14.92
N LYS A 172 -2.20 13.21 15.27
CA LYS A 172 -2.97 13.86 16.32
C LYS A 172 -3.51 12.82 17.30
N GLY A 173 -2.94 12.82 18.50
CA GLY A 173 -3.29 11.90 19.57
C GLY A 173 -2.52 10.57 19.49
N GLU A 174 -3.01 9.58 20.22
CA GLU A 174 -2.35 8.28 20.33
C GLU A 174 -2.80 7.33 19.21
N PRO A 175 -1.86 6.64 18.54
CA PRO A 175 -2.18 5.55 17.62
C PRO A 175 -2.93 4.41 18.31
N VAL A 176 -3.86 3.80 17.58
CA VAL A 176 -4.53 2.56 18.00
C VAL A 176 -4.10 1.42 17.09
N MET A 177 -3.76 0.26 17.68
CA MET A 177 -3.44 -0.93 16.89
C MET A 177 -4.75 -1.62 16.45
N LEU A 178 -4.90 -1.82 15.15
CA LEU A 178 -6.08 -2.47 14.57
C LEU A 178 -5.87 -3.97 14.35
N SER A 179 -4.66 -4.38 13.98
CA SER A 179 -4.33 -5.78 13.72
C SER A 179 -2.86 -6.07 13.98
N LYS A 180 -2.59 -7.30 14.41
CA LYS A 180 -1.25 -7.89 14.48
C LYS A 180 -1.27 -9.25 13.76
N PRO A 181 -0.13 -9.73 13.23
CA PRO A 181 -0.03 -11.08 12.68
C PRO A 181 -0.23 -12.11 13.79
N GLU A 182 -1.20 -12.99 13.61
CA GLU A 182 -1.54 -14.01 14.61
C GLU A 182 -2.08 -15.31 14.02
N TYR A 183 -2.66 -15.28 12.81
CA TYR A 183 -3.06 -16.49 12.11
C TYR A 183 -1.87 -17.15 11.40
N ASP A 184 -1.90 -18.47 11.24
CA ASP A 184 -0.82 -19.22 10.57
C ASP A 184 -0.49 -18.70 9.16
N TRP A 185 -1.49 -18.16 8.45
CA TRP A 185 -1.32 -17.58 7.11
C TRP A 185 -0.71 -16.17 7.12
N GLU A 186 -0.64 -15.50 8.28
CA GLU A 186 0.00 -14.19 8.47
C GLU A 186 1.47 -14.31 8.89
N CYS A 187 1.90 -15.53 9.26
CA CYS A 187 3.16 -15.79 9.95
C CYS A 187 4.10 -16.72 9.16
N ARG A 188 3.92 -16.85 7.83
CA ARG A 188 4.78 -17.71 7.00
C ARG A 188 6.02 -16.94 6.55
N GLY A 189 7.18 -17.44 6.92
CA GLY A 189 8.47 -16.75 6.75
C GLY A 189 8.65 -15.64 7.77
N PHE A 190 7.86 -14.58 7.66
CA PHE A 190 7.83 -13.45 8.61
C PHE A 190 6.43 -13.25 9.18
N TRP A 191 6.35 -12.62 10.36
CA TRP A 191 5.10 -12.33 11.04
C TRP A 191 4.74 -10.88 10.71
N VAL A 192 3.92 -10.68 9.69
CA VAL A 192 3.73 -9.37 9.04
C VAL A 192 2.25 -9.04 8.92
N ASN A 193 1.89 -7.82 9.28
CA ASN A 193 0.73 -7.11 8.71
C ASN A 193 1.23 -5.77 8.16
N GLU A 194 1.15 -5.58 6.85
CA GLU A 194 1.66 -4.40 6.14
C GLU A 194 0.78 -4.01 4.95
N GLY A 195 1.19 -3.04 4.13
CA GLY A 195 0.46 -2.60 2.93
C GLY A 195 -1.05 -2.39 3.12
N PRO A 196 -1.50 -1.58 4.11
CA PRO A 196 -2.92 -1.36 4.34
C PRO A 196 -3.55 -0.49 3.24
N ALA A 197 -4.76 -0.84 2.80
CA ALA A 197 -5.54 -0.07 1.83
C ALA A 197 -7.01 -0.01 2.20
N VAL A 198 -7.65 1.13 1.92
CA VAL A 198 -8.99 1.46 2.42
C VAL A 198 -10.02 1.45 1.30
N LEU A 199 -11.16 0.81 1.55
CA LEU A 199 -12.31 0.78 0.65
C LEU A 199 -13.60 1.01 1.43
N VAL A 200 -14.53 1.80 0.88
CA VAL A 200 -15.84 2.04 1.49
C VAL A 200 -16.92 1.54 0.54
N HIS A 201 -17.84 0.73 1.07
CA HIS A 201 -18.98 0.22 0.31
C HIS A 201 -20.16 -0.07 1.23
N GLY A 202 -21.35 0.35 0.78
CA GLY A 202 -22.58 0.22 1.56
C GLY A 202 -22.46 0.90 2.92
N ASP A 203 -22.66 0.12 3.99
CA ASP A 203 -22.62 0.55 5.39
C ASP A 203 -21.29 0.23 6.10
N LYS A 204 -20.25 -0.18 5.35
CA LYS A 204 -18.96 -0.62 5.90
C LYS A 204 -17.77 0.15 5.34
N LEU A 205 -16.75 0.29 6.20
CA LEU A 205 -15.40 0.62 5.81
C LEU A 205 -14.53 -0.62 5.97
N PHE A 206 -13.72 -0.87 4.95
CA PHE A 206 -12.84 -2.01 4.82
C PHE A 206 -11.39 -1.54 4.83
N ILE A 207 -10.52 -2.30 5.51
CA ILE A 207 -9.07 -2.20 5.39
C ILE A 207 -8.57 -3.55 4.90
N SER A 208 -8.13 -3.64 3.65
CA SER A 208 -7.27 -4.76 3.26
C SER A 208 -5.84 -4.50 3.73
N TYR A 209 -5.09 -5.55 3.94
CA TYR A 209 -3.67 -5.49 4.30
C TYR A 209 -2.99 -6.74 3.81
N SER A 210 -1.67 -6.74 3.74
CA SER A 210 -0.87 -7.89 3.32
C SER A 210 -0.16 -8.55 4.50
N ALA A 211 0.12 -9.85 4.38
CA ALA A 211 0.71 -10.63 5.45
C ALA A 211 1.68 -11.71 4.93
N SER A 212 2.46 -12.29 5.85
CA SER A 212 3.58 -13.21 5.57
C SER A 212 4.73 -12.57 4.78
N ALA A 213 5.76 -13.36 4.44
CA ALA A 213 6.88 -12.95 3.60
C ALA A 213 6.41 -12.58 2.17
N THR A 214 7.16 -11.71 1.49
CA THR A 214 6.92 -11.26 0.11
C THR A 214 7.30 -12.30 -0.96
N ASP A 215 7.16 -13.58 -0.64
CA ASP A 215 7.30 -14.75 -1.52
C ASP A 215 5.91 -15.27 -1.93
N GLU A 216 5.77 -16.55 -2.32
CA GLU A 216 4.48 -17.13 -2.68
C GLU A 216 3.46 -17.21 -1.53
N ASN A 217 3.88 -16.99 -0.29
CA ASN A 217 3.01 -16.97 0.88
C ASN A 217 2.30 -15.62 1.07
N TYR A 218 2.78 -14.56 0.39
CA TYR A 218 2.19 -13.24 0.50
C TYR A 218 0.70 -13.29 0.10
N CYS A 219 -0.14 -12.69 0.94
CA CYS A 219 -1.58 -12.72 0.75
C CYS A 219 -2.26 -11.54 1.44
N MET A 220 -3.52 -11.30 1.09
CA MET A 220 -4.29 -10.21 1.67
C MET A 220 -5.22 -10.69 2.79
N GLY A 221 -5.18 -10.01 3.93
CA GLY A 221 -6.19 -10.03 4.97
C GLY A 221 -7.22 -8.93 4.79
N LEU A 222 -8.25 -8.93 5.66
CA LEU A 222 -9.31 -7.92 5.64
C LEU A 222 -9.76 -7.60 7.07
N LEU A 223 -9.79 -6.31 7.39
CA LEU A 223 -10.51 -5.75 8.52
C LEU A 223 -11.77 -5.02 8.01
N TRP A 224 -12.83 -5.00 8.81
CA TRP A 224 -13.99 -4.15 8.52
C TRP A 224 -14.64 -3.59 9.78
N ILE A 225 -15.31 -2.47 9.61
CA ILE A 225 -16.05 -1.75 10.65
C ILE A 225 -17.34 -1.17 10.05
N ASN A 226 -18.39 -1.07 10.85
CA ASN A 226 -19.60 -0.34 10.47
C ASN A 226 -19.28 1.17 10.33
N LEU A 227 -19.77 1.84 9.28
CA LEU A 227 -19.42 3.24 8.97
C LEU A 227 -19.72 4.25 10.08
N ASN A 228 -20.66 3.94 10.98
CA ASN A 228 -21.05 4.83 12.08
C ASN A 228 -20.38 4.46 13.41
N ALA A 229 -19.60 3.39 13.45
CA ALA A 229 -18.86 3.01 14.65
C ALA A 229 -17.57 3.84 14.78
N ASP A 230 -17.08 3.97 16.01
CA ASP A 230 -15.84 4.72 16.29
C ASP A 230 -14.62 3.92 15.79
N PRO A 231 -13.87 4.41 14.78
CA PRO A 231 -12.70 3.70 14.26
C PRO A 231 -11.52 3.68 15.23
N GLN A 232 -11.49 4.53 16.26
CA GLN A 232 -10.45 4.50 17.30
C GLN A 232 -10.65 3.36 18.31
N ASN A 233 -11.82 2.74 18.38
CA ASN A 233 -12.05 1.62 19.28
C ASN A 233 -11.77 0.29 18.54
N PRO A 234 -10.66 -0.42 18.85
CA PRO A 234 -10.31 -1.66 18.15
C PRO A 234 -11.39 -2.75 18.24
N ALA A 235 -12.21 -2.74 19.29
CA ALA A 235 -13.30 -3.71 19.47
C ALA A 235 -14.43 -3.56 18.44
N ASN A 236 -14.51 -2.42 17.73
CA ASN A 236 -15.46 -2.22 16.65
C ASN A 236 -14.99 -2.83 15.32
N TRP A 237 -13.71 -3.19 15.23
CA TRP A 237 -13.13 -3.80 14.04
C TRP A 237 -13.26 -5.31 14.09
N HIS A 238 -13.60 -5.88 12.95
CA HIS A 238 -13.61 -7.31 12.73
C HIS A 238 -12.44 -7.69 11.83
N LYS A 239 -11.81 -8.82 12.11
CA LYS A 239 -10.70 -9.37 11.32
C LYS A 239 -11.13 -10.67 10.65
N ALA A 240 -10.90 -10.79 9.36
CA ALA A 240 -11.19 -12.02 8.62
C ALA A 240 -10.31 -13.17 9.12
N PRO A 241 -10.87 -14.35 9.46
CA PRO A 241 -10.08 -15.47 9.98
C PRO A 241 -9.27 -16.20 8.89
N ARG A 242 -9.51 -15.87 7.61
CA ARG A 242 -8.87 -16.44 6.43
C ARG A 242 -8.45 -15.31 5.50
N PRO A 243 -7.39 -15.49 4.69
CA PRO A 243 -7.02 -14.50 3.70
C PRO A 243 -8.13 -14.38 2.64
N VAL A 244 -8.30 -13.16 2.13
CA VAL A 244 -9.33 -12.80 1.16
C VAL A 244 -8.81 -12.76 -0.28
N PHE A 245 -7.49 -12.81 -0.45
CA PHE A 245 -6.84 -12.90 -1.75
C PHE A 245 -5.48 -13.59 -1.59
N VAL A 246 -5.25 -14.67 -2.35
CA VAL A 246 -4.09 -15.56 -2.17
C VAL A 246 -3.50 -15.99 -3.50
N THR A 247 -2.30 -16.57 -3.43
CA THR A 247 -1.68 -17.31 -4.53
C THR A 247 -2.67 -18.23 -5.24
N SER A 248 -2.69 -18.14 -6.57
CA SER A 248 -3.39 -19.06 -7.46
C SER A 248 -2.36 -19.87 -8.24
N TYR A 249 -2.12 -21.10 -7.81
CA TYR A 249 -1.23 -22.04 -8.51
C TYR A 249 -1.74 -22.37 -9.91
N GLU A 250 -3.06 -22.50 -10.09
CA GLU A 250 -3.67 -22.75 -11.40
C GLU A 250 -3.42 -21.60 -12.39
N ASN A 251 -3.43 -20.35 -11.92
CA ASN A 251 -3.20 -19.18 -12.77
C ASN A 251 -1.74 -18.73 -12.80
N ARG A 252 -0.86 -19.47 -12.09
CA ARG A 252 0.55 -19.14 -11.89
C ARG A 252 0.74 -17.73 -11.37
N GLN A 253 -0.06 -17.34 -10.37
CA GLN A 253 0.01 -16.04 -9.71
C GLN A 253 0.39 -16.25 -8.26
N TYR A 254 1.56 -15.74 -7.86
CA TYR A 254 2.17 -16.06 -6.58
C TYR A 254 2.40 -14.79 -5.77
N GLY A 255 2.04 -14.85 -4.50
CA GLY A 255 2.24 -13.77 -3.54
C GLY A 255 1.47 -12.48 -3.86
N PRO A 256 0.15 -12.51 -4.15
CA PRO A 256 -0.57 -11.28 -4.42
C PRO A 256 -0.74 -10.43 -3.17
N GLY A 257 -0.38 -9.14 -3.25
CA GLY A 257 -0.54 -8.23 -2.12
C GLY A 257 -0.11 -6.80 -2.40
N HIS A 258 0.13 -6.08 -1.32
CA HIS A 258 0.31 -4.63 -1.19
C HIS A 258 -0.61 -3.90 -2.18
N ASN A 259 -1.91 -4.06 -1.94
CA ASN A 259 -2.91 -3.58 -2.88
C ASN A 259 -3.23 -2.10 -2.64
N SER A 260 -3.81 -1.46 -3.64
CA SER A 260 -4.57 -0.23 -3.50
C SER A 260 -5.96 -0.44 -4.11
N PHE A 261 -6.82 0.57 -3.98
CA PHE A 261 -8.10 0.63 -4.66
C PHE A 261 -8.19 1.88 -5.53
N THR A 262 -8.80 1.74 -6.69
CA THR A 262 -9.17 2.86 -7.55
C THR A 262 -10.55 2.60 -8.16
N LYS A 263 -11.03 3.48 -9.04
CA LYS A 263 -12.30 3.31 -9.73
C LYS A 263 -12.16 3.38 -11.24
N THR A 264 -12.97 2.65 -11.98
CA THR A 264 -13.17 2.91 -13.41
C THR A 264 -13.81 4.28 -13.63
N GLN A 265 -13.79 4.79 -14.87
CA GLN A 265 -14.50 6.02 -15.22
C GLN A 265 -16.02 5.91 -14.94
N ASP A 266 -16.56 4.70 -15.06
CA ASP A 266 -17.96 4.37 -14.77
C ASP A 266 -18.24 4.14 -13.28
N GLY A 267 -17.21 4.22 -12.41
CA GLY A 267 -17.33 4.17 -10.95
C GLY A 267 -17.21 2.79 -10.31
N GLU A 268 -16.88 1.75 -11.08
CA GLU A 268 -16.66 0.39 -10.56
C GLU A 268 -15.35 0.32 -9.76
N ASP A 269 -15.35 -0.40 -8.64
CA ASP A 269 -14.16 -0.58 -7.80
C ASP A 269 -13.14 -1.52 -8.46
N VAL A 270 -11.88 -1.08 -8.49
CA VAL A 270 -10.75 -1.80 -9.07
C VAL A 270 -9.75 -2.13 -7.97
N LEU A 271 -9.41 -3.42 -7.86
CA LEU A 271 -8.28 -3.89 -7.08
C LEU A 271 -7.01 -3.72 -7.91
N VAL A 272 -6.06 -2.96 -7.37
CA VAL A 272 -4.71 -2.78 -7.92
C VAL A 272 -3.76 -3.50 -6.97
N TYR A 273 -2.91 -4.39 -7.44
CA TYR A 273 -2.04 -5.21 -6.58
C TYR A 273 -0.79 -5.65 -7.33
N HIS A 274 0.22 -6.16 -6.62
CA HIS A 274 1.33 -6.85 -7.28
C HIS A 274 1.28 -8.35 -7.06
N ALA A 275 1.84 -9.13 -7.99
CA ALA A 275 2.14 -10.55 -7.82
C ALA A 275 3.31 -10.98 -8.72
N ARG A 276 3.94 -12.12 -8.41
CA ARG A 276 4.89 -12.80 -9.30
C ARG A 276 4.20 -13.87 -10.15
N ASN A 277 4.86 -14.31 -11.21
CA ASN A 277 4.41 -15.44 -12.06
C ASN A 277 5.27 -16.72 -11.94
N TYR A 278 6.16 -16.76 -10.93
CA TYR A 278 6.94 -17.92 -10.49
C TYR A 278 7.12 -17.91 -8.96
N THR A 279 7.52 -19.07 -8.41
CA THR A 279 7.75 -19.28 -6.97
C THR A 279 9.23 -19.35 -6.61
N GLU A 280 10.07 -19.90 -7.49
CA GLU A 280 11.50 -20.07 -7.21
C GLU A 280 12.22 -18.72 -7.31
N ILE A 281 12.63 -18.16 -6.18
CA ILE A 281 13.36 -16.90 -6.08
C ILE A 281 14.79 -17.22 -5.66
N GLU A 282 15.77 -16.78 -6.45
CA GLU A 282 17.18 -16.87 -6.08
C GLU A 282 17.60 -15.65 -5.24
N GLY A 283 18.01 -15.88 -3.99
CA GLY A 283 18.44 -14.82 -3.08
C GLY A 283 17.29 -14.21 -2.28
N ASP A 284 17.45 -12.95 -1.85
CA ASP A 284 16.43 -12.22 -1.09
C ASP A 284 15.31 -11.72 -2.05
N PRO A 285 14.04 -12.13 -1.82
CA PRO A 285 12.90 -11.70 -2.62
C PRO A 285 12.74 -10.19 -2.78
N LEU A 286 13.27 -9.39 -1.85
CA LEU A 286 13.25 -7.94 -1.98
C LEU A 286 13.99 -7.45 -3.24
N TYR A 287 15.07 -8.12 -3.65
CA TYR A 287 15.89 -7.72 -4.79
C TYR A 287 15.52 -8.42 -6.10
N ASP A 288 14.55 -9.35 -6.06
CA ASP A 288 13.91 -9.89 -7.25
C ASP A 288 12.94 -8.83 -7.83
N PRO A 289 13.17 -8.32 -9.04
CA PRO A 289 12.43 -7.18 -9.58
C PRO A 289 11.05 -7.54 -10.15
N ASN A 290 10.67 -8.82 -10.17
CA ASN A 290 9.57 -9.31 -11.00
C ASN A 290 8.24 -9.44 -10.26
N ARG A 291 8.03 -8.58 -9.25
CA ARG A 291 6.68 -8.23 -8.82
C ARG A 291 6.08 -7.30 -9.87
N HIS A 292 4.92 -7.67 -10.40
CA HIS A 292 4.26 -6.94 -11.47
C HIS A 292 2.92 -6.39 -10.98
N THR A 293 2.63 -5.14 -11.34
CA THR A 293 1.34 -4.51 -11.08
C THR A 293 0.25 -5.18 -11.90
N ARG A 294 -0.90 -5.40 -11.29
CA ARG A 294 -2.05 -6.14 -11.84
C ARG A 294 -3.35 -5.47 -11.41
N LEU A 295 -4.35 -5.56 -12.28
CA LEU A 295 -5.68 -4.96 -12.07
C LEU A 295 -6.76 -6.02 -12.24
N LYS A 296 -7.80 -5.92 -11.41
CA LYS A 296 -9.07 -6.62 -11.61
C LYS A 296 -10.22 -5.85 -10.95
N LEU A 297 -11.44 -6.07 -11.43
CA LEU A 297 -12.62 -5.56 -10.74
C LEU A 297 -12.81 -6.24 -9.38
N VAL A 298 -13.26 -5.45 -8.41
CA VAL A 298 -13.81 -5.94 -7.14
C VAL A 298 -15.26 -6.34 -7.39
N ARG A 299 -15.64 -7.52 -6.89
CA ARG A 299 -17.04 -7.95 -6.86
C ARG A 299 -17.55 -7.76 -5.44
N TRP A 300 -18.86 -7.68 -5.30
CA TRP A 300 -19.53 -7.52 -4.01
C TRP A 300 -20.52 -8.66 -3.85
N ASP A 301 -20.47 -9.34 -2.70
CA ASP A 301 -21.41 -10.40 -2.37
C ASP A 301 -22.76 -9.83 -1.89
N GLU A 302 -23.74 -10.70 -1.66
CA GLU A 302 -25.08 -10.30 -1.20
C GLU A 302 -25.11 -9.64 0.19
N ASN A 303 -24.03 -9.80 0.99
CA ASN A 303 -23.88 -9.19 2.31
C ASN A 303 -23.10 -7.86 2.26
N GLY A 304 -22.72 -7.41 1.07
CA GLY A 304 -21.92 -6.21 0.86
C GLY A 304 -20.45 -6.38 1.28
N MET A 305 -19.94 -7.62 1.32
CA MET A 305 -18.52 -7.91 1.53
C MET A 305 -17.79 -7.94 0.18
N PRO A 306 -16.51 -7.51 0.11
CA PRO A 306 -15.74 -7.60 -1.12
C PRO A 306 -15.39 -9.05 -1.43
N ASP A 307 -15.69 -9.48 -2.65
CA ASP A 307 -15.21 -10.71 -3.27
C ASP A 307 -14.08 -10.38 -4.24
N PHE A 308 -12.85 -10.60 -3.78
CA PHE A 308 -11.65 -10.41 -4.59
C PHE A 308 -11.39 -11.60 -5.52
N GLY A 309 -12.10 -12.73 -5.40
CA GLY A 309 -11.87 -13.93 -6.20
C GLY A 309 -10.43 -14.41 -6.17
N ILE A 310 -9.95 -14.92 -7.31
CA ILE A 310 -8.55 -15.34 -7.50
C ILE A 310 -7.80 -14.36 -8.41
N PRO A 311 -6.47 -14.23 -8.28
CA PRO A 311 -5.65 -13.49 -9.24
C PRO A 311 -5.81 -14.11 -10.66
N PRO A 312 -6.19 -13.34 -11.70
CA PRO A 312 -6.34 -13.85 -13.06
C PRO A 312 -5.02 -14.31 -13.68
N VAL A 313 -5.11 -15.21 -14.67
CA VAL A 313 -3.99 -15.60 -15.53
C VAL A 313 -3.36 -14.40 -16.23
N ASP A 314 -2.11 -14.55 -16.68
CA ASP A 314 -1.51 -13.60 -17.61
C ASP A 314 -2.24 -13.65 -18.96
N THR A 315 -2.49 -12.49 -19.58
CA THR A 315 -3.35 -12.34 -20.76
C THR A 315 -2.66 -11.64 -21.93
N LEU A 316 -1.41 -12.02 -22.23
CA LEU A 316 -0.62 -11.43 -23.32
C LEU A 316 -1.41 -11.24 -24.63
#